data_AF-A0A085MSB8-F1
#
_entry.id   AF-A0A085MSB8-F1
#
_cell.length_a   1.000
_cell.length_b   1.000
_cell.length_c   1.000
_cell.angle_alpha   90.00
_cell.angle_beta   90.00
_cell.angle_gamma   90.00
#
_symmetry.space_group_name_H-M   'P 1'
#
loop_
_entity.id
_entity.type
_entity.pdbx_description
1 polymer ?
#
loop_
_entity_poly.entity_id
_entity_poly.type
_entity_poly.pdbx_seq_one_letter_code
_entity_poly.pdbx_strand_id
1 'polypeptide(L)'
;MQVPDFLEEILQNILQERSESREILNTVQDWLKQLKQSRFPVCKLKKAICGLKQTGRQWYRKLDQKLRSTGMKPLNTDSFIYMQPEKERILKLLVLYVDDTFVLSNDLAWIQTIKVELANAFKLRDLRGINYALGIKFAQNENRKRMTFQRCFEISCCVYYGRYKAI
;
A
#
# COMPACT_ATOMS: atom_id res chain seq x y z
N MET A 1 -2.53 -0.78 24.65
CA MET A 1 -1.08 -1.09 24.50
C MET A 1 -0.38 -0.46 25.69
N GLN A 2 0.57 -1.15 26.33
CA GLN A 2 1.39 -0.52 27.38
C GLN A 2 2.20 0.64 26.77
N VAL A 3 2.57 1.60 27.60
CA VAL A 3 3.46 2.68 27.20
C VAL A 3 4.85 2.11 26.95
N PRO A 4 5.51 2.39 25.81
CA PRO A 4 6.90 1.96 25.57
C PRO A 4 7.88 2.57 26.59
N ASP A 5 8.90 1.81 26.97
CA ASP A 5 9.83 2.13 28.08
C ASP A 5 10.65 3.42 27.93
N PHE A 6 10.58 4.09 26.78
CA PHE A 6 11.32 5.33 26.49
C PHE A 6 10.44 6.44 25.92
N LEU A 7 9.11 6.28 25.94
CA LEU A 7 8.22 7.26 25.31
C LEU A 7 8.37 8.65 25.94
N GLU A 8 8.51 8.74 27.26
CA GLU A 8 8.67 10.03 27.94
C GLU A 8 9.96 10.74 27.54
N GLU A 9 11.08 10.02 27.49
CA GLU A 9 12.38 10.57 27.07
C GLU A 9 12.33 11.07 25.61
N ILE A 10 11.74 10.28 24.71
CA ILE A 10 11.55 10.68 23.31
C ILE A 10 10.72 11.96 23.21
N LEU A 11 9.60 12.04 23.95
CA LEU A 11 8.75 13.23 23.96
C LEU A 11 9.49 14.45 24.52
N GLN A 12 10.34 14.28 25.53
CA GLN A 12 11.16 15.36 26.07
C GLN A 12 12.22 15.83 25.07
N ASN A 13 12.84 14.91 24.32
CA ASN A 13 13.82 15.24 23.28
C ASN A 13 13.18 16.05 22.14
N ILE A 14 11.97 15.69 21.70
CA ILE A 14 11.22 16.44 20.68
C ILE A 14 10.94 17.88 21.12
N LEU A 15 10.71 18.13 22.43
CA LEU A 15 10.51 19.49 22.93
C LEU A 15 11.78 20.36 22.88
N GLN A 16 12.96 19.74 22.83
CA GLN A 16 14.23 20.46 22.73
C GLN A 16 14.68 20.69 21.28
N GLU A 17 14.09 19.99 20.31
CA GLU A 17 14.39 20.17 18.89
C GLU A 17 13.81 21.49 18.36
N ARG A 18 14.68 22.35 17.80
CA ARG A 18 14.30 23.68 17.30
C ARG A 18 13.58 23.69 15.96
N SER A 19 13.47 22.54 15.29
CA SER A 19 12.88 22.40 13.94
C SER A 19 11.39 22.10 13.94
N GLU A 20 10.81 21.73 15.08
CA GLU A 20 9.44 21.23 15.12
C GLU A 20 8.37 22.32 15.13
N SER A 21 7.24 22.04 14.48
CA SER A 21 6.12 22.97 14.38
C SER A 21 5.43 23.18 15.74
N ARG A 22 4.90 24.38 15.99
CA ARG A 22 4.17 24.70 17.25
C ARG A 22 3.04 23.71 17.56
N GLU A 23 2.36 23.20 16.54
CA GLU A 23 1.29 22.20 16.69
C GLU A 23 1.80 20.87 17.26
N ILE A 24 2.99 20.44 16.80
CA ILE A 24 3.64 19.22 17.29
C ILE A 24 4.07 19.42 18.74
N LEU A 25 4.72 20.55 19.04
CA LEU A 25 5.18 20.88 20.40
C LEU A 25 4.02 20.93 21.41
N ASN A 26 2.89 21.56 21.04
CA ASN A 26 1.69 21.60 21.89
C ASN A 26 1.12 20.19 22.14
N THR A 27 1.06 19.36 21.09
CA THR A 27 0.58 17.97 21.20
C THR A 27 1.47 17.14 22.13
N VAL A 28 2.80 17.30 22.02
CA VAL A 28 3.77 16.60 22.86
C VAL A 28 3.65 17.00 24.33
N GLN A 29 3.46 18.29 24.62
CA GLN A 29 3.23 18.78 25.97
C GLN A 29 1.94 18.20 26.59
N ASP A 30 0.85 18.15 25.81
CA ASP A 30 -0.40 17.55 26.25
C ASP A 30 -0.25 16.06 26.55
N TRP A 31 0.50 15.33 25.72
CA TRP A 31 0.74 13.90 25.94
C TRP A 31 1.59 13.64 27.19
N LEU A 32 2.66 14.42 27.40
CA LEU A 32 3.47 14.34 28.62
C LEU A 32 2.65 14.61 29.88
N LYS A 33 1.77 15.60 29.84
CA LYS A 33 0.86 15.90 30.95
C LYS A 33 -0.08 14.74 31.25
N GLN A 34 -0.68 14.14 30.22
CA GLN A 34 -1.58 12.99 30.36
C GLN A 34 -0.86 11.75 30.91
N LEU A 35 0.38 11.49 30.46
CA LEU A 35 1.19 10.36 30.94
C LEU A 35 1.48 10.48 32.44
N LYS A 36 1.84 11.68 32.91
CA LYS A 36 2.16 11.94 34.33
C LYS A 36 0.94 11.91 35.26
N GLN A 37 -0.26 12.20 34.74
CA GLN A 37 -1.49 12.24 35.54
C GLN A 37 -2.18 10.88 35.67
N SER A 38 -1.89 9.93 34.78
CA SER A 38 -2.55 8.63 34.78
C SER A 38 -1.79 7.60 35.63
N ARG A 39 -2.50 6.87 36.49
CA ARG A 39 -1.92 5.80 37.32
C ARG A 39 -1.53 4.55 36.51
N PHE A 40 -2.23 4.30 35.39
CA PHE A 40 -2.00 3.16 34.49
C PHE A 40 -2.16 3.62 33.05
N PRO A 41 -1.20 4.39 32.51
CA PRO A 41 -1.33 4.93 31.17
C PRO A 41 -1.32 3.81 30.13
N VAL A 42 -2.16 3.95 29.11
CA VAL A 42 -2.22 3.04 27.96
C VAL A 42 -2.28 3.85 26.68
N CYS A 43 -1.58 3.39 25.64
CA CYS A 43 -1.61 4.02 24.34
C CYS A 43 -2.77 3.46 23.50
N LYS A 44 -3.57 4.37 22.92
CA LYS A 44 -4.53 4.04 21.86
C LYS A 44 -3.94 4.44 20.52
N LEU A 45 -3.70 3.43 19.69
CA LEU A 45 -3.18 3.65 18.36
C LEU A 45 -4.28 4.18 17.43
N LYS A 46 -4.13 5.42 16.93
CA LYS A 46 -5.08 6.04 15.98
C LYS A 46 -4.85 5.59 14.53
N LYS A 47 -3.63 5.17 14.19
CA LYS A 47 -3.22 4.70 12.86
C LYS A 47 -2.27 3.52 12.99
N ALA A 48 -2.41 2.51 12.13
CA ALA A 48 -1.56 1.33 12.18
C ALA A 48 -0.07 1.67 12.02
N ILE A 49 0.81 1.10 12.86
CA ILE A 49 2.28 1.32 12.81
C ILE A 49 2.92 0.24 11.96
N CYS A 50 3.68 0.62 10.94
CA CYS A 50 4.42 -0.33 10.10
C CYS A 50 5.32 -1.22 10.98
N GLY A 51 5.32 -2.53 10.74
CA GLY A 51 6.10 -3.51 11.51
C GLY A 51 5.31 -4.30 12.57
N LEU A 52 4.13 -3.84 12.96
CA LEU A 52 3.23 -4.68 13.76
C LEU A 52 2.47 -5.67 12.87
N LYS A 53 2.34 -6.93 13.32
CA LYS A 53 1.52 -7.96 12.63
C LYS A 53 0.09 -7.48 12.34
N GLN A 54 -0.47 -6.66 13.25
CA GLN A 54 -1.82 -6.11 13.10
C GLN A 54 -1.92 -5.10 11.96
N THR A 55 -0.83 -4.40 11.64
CA THR A 55 -0.84 -3.33 10.62
C THR A 55 -0.98 -3.89 9.23
N GLY A 56 -0.21 -4.92 8.88
CA GLY A 56 -0.35 -5.61 7.59
C GLY A 56 -1.76 -6.15 7.37
N ARG A 57 -2.36 -6.76 8.41
CA ARG A 57 -3.73 -7.27 8.36
C ARG A 57 -4.77 -6.17 8.13
N GLN A 58 -4.65 -5.03 8.83
CA GLN A 58 -5.60 -3.93 8.68
C GLN A 58 -5.47 -3.24 7.31
N TRP A 59 -4.22 -3.10 6.83
CA TRP A 59 -3.97 -2.59 5.49
C TRP A 59 -4.59 -3.50 4.43
N TYR A 60 -4.34 -4.82 4.50
CA TYR A 60 -4.93 -5.78 3.58
C TYR A 60 -6.46 -5.78 3.67
N ARG A 61 -7.05 -5.70 4.87
CA ARG A 61 -8.50 -5.63 5.03
C ARG A 61 -9.11 -4.41 4.35
N LYS A 62 -8.48 -3.24 4.50
CA LYS A 62 -8.92 -2.00 3.82
C LYS A 62 -8.80 -2.14 2.30
N LEU A 63 -7.72 -2.78 1.83
CA LEU A 63 -7.47 -3.00 0.41
C LEU A 63 -8.48 -3.97 -0.19
N ASP A 64 -8.69 -5.14 0.42
CA ASP A 64 -9.69 -6.14 0.00
C ASP A 64 -11.08 -5.49 -0.10
N GLN A 65 -11.49 -4.72 0.91
CA GLN A 65 -12.76 -3.99 0.87
C GLN A 65 -12.83 -3.01 -0.30
N LYS A 66 -11.75 -2.26 -0.55
CA LYS A 66 -11.69 -1.31 -1.67
C LYS A 66 -11.75 -2.03 -3.03
N LEU A 67 -10.97 -3.09 -3.23
CA LEU A 67 -10.95 -3.87 -4.47
C LEU A 67 -12.28 -4.59 -4.73
N ARG A 68 -12.94 -5.11 -3.69
CA ARG A 68 -14.29 -5.67 -3.84
C ARG A 68 -15.31 -4.63 -4.25
N SER A 69 -15.18 -3.40 -3.74
CA SER A 69 -16.08 -2.30 -4.13
C SER A 69 -15.96 -1.90 -5.60
N THR A 70 -14.82 -2.17 -6.24
CA THR A 70 -14.62 -1.97 -7.70
C THR A 70 -15.08 -3.16 -8.54
N GLY A 71 -15.63 -4.21 -7.90
CA GLY A 71 -16.09 -5.43 -8.57
C GLY A 71 -15.01 -6.48 -8.79
N MET A 72 -13.79 -6.27 -8.29
CA MET A 72 -12.74 -7.29 -8.32
C MET A 72 -12.97 -8.34 -7.23
N LYS A 73 -12.51 -9.57 -7.47
CA LYS A 73 -12.54 -10.65 -6.50
C LYS A 73 -11.15 -11.29 -6.41
N PRO A 74 -10.69 -11.70 -5.22
CA PRO A 74 -9.49 -12.52 -5.14
C PRO A 74 -9.71 -13.85 -5.85
N LEU A 75 -8.63 -14.43 -6.37
CA LEU A 75 -8.64 -15.79 -6.90
C LEU A 75 -8.89 -16.79 -5.76
N ASN A 76 -9.60 -17.87 -6.09
CA ASN A 76 -9.81 -18.97 -5.14
C ASN A 76 -8.50 -19.66 -4.76
N THR A 77 -7.52 -19.67 -5.67
CA THR A 77 -6.20 -20.28 -5.48
C THR A 77 -5.21 -19.35 -4.80
N ASP A 78 -5.39 -18.03 -4.90
CA ASP A 78 -4.44 -17.05 -4.36
C ASP A 78 -5.16 -15.75 -3.94
N SER A 79 -5.13 -15.47 -2.63
CA SER A 79 -5.75 -14.29 -2.02
C SER A 79 -5.04 -12.96 -2.33
N PHE A 80 -3.86 -13.00 -2.93
CA PHE A 80 -3.08 -11.83 -3.32
C PHE A 80 -3.28 -11.44 -4.79
N ILE A 81 -4.00 -12.26 -5.56
CA ILE A 81 -4.30 -12.01 -6.95
C ILE A 81 -5.79 -11.71 -7.08
N TYR A 82 -6.11 -10.51 -7.53
CA TYR A 82 -7.48 -10.05 -7.77
C TYR A 82 -7.77 -10.01 -9.27
N MET A 83 -8.94 -10.49 -9.64
CA MET A 83 -9.43 -10.47 -11.00
C MET A 83 -10.85 -9.93 -11.04
N GLN A 84 -11.13 -9.09 -12.03
CA GLN A 84 -12.51 -8.74 -12.37
C GLN A 84 -13.00 -9.74 -13.43
N PRO A 85 -14.23 -10.30 -13.29
CA PRO A 85 -14.77 -11.24 -14.27
C PRO A 85 -14.70 -10.68 -15.70
N GLU A 86 -14.26 -11.52 -16.63
CA GLU A 86 -14.05 -11.17 -18.02
C GLU A 86 -15.38 -10.75 -18.66
N LYS A 87 -15.49 -9.46 -18.98
CA LYS A 87 -16.41 -9.00 -20.01
C LYS A 87 -15.56 -8.72 -21.24
N GLU A 88 -15.96 -9.27 -22.39
CA GLU A 88 -15.43 -8.85 -23.69
C GLU A 88 -13.91 -9.08 -23.91
N ARG A 89 -13.34 -10.16 -23.36
CA ARG A 89 -11.89 -10.47 -23.46
C ARG A 89 -10.96 -9.40 -22.85
N ILE A 90 -11.48 -8.62 -21.89
CA ILE A 90 -10.70 -7.61 -21.18
C ILE A 90 -10.10 -8.26 -19.93
N LEU A 91 -8.76 -8.38 -19.91
CA LEU A 91 -8.01 -8.84 -18.76
C LEU A 91 -7.92 -7.70 -17.73
N LYS A 92 -8.31 -7.96 -16.48
CA LYS A 92 -8.20 -6.99 -15.37
C LYS A 92 -7.68 -7.70 -14.14
N LEU A 93 -6.37 -7.64 -13.95
CA LEU A 93 -5.65 -8.34 -12.88
C LEU A 93 -4.92 -7.34 -11.99
N LEU A 94 -4.93 -7.58 -10.69
CA LEU A 94 -4.11 -6.89 -9.72
C LEU A 94 -3.42 -7.91 -8.82
N VAL A 95 -2.12 -7.78 -8.65
CA VAL A 95 -1.29 -8.71 -7.86
C VAL A 95 -0.62 -7.94 -6.73
N LEU A 96 -0.67 -8.50 -5.53
CA LEU A 96 -0.07 -7.95 -4.33
C LEU A 96 1.17 -8.74 -3.95
N TYR A 97 2.27 -8.03 -3.68
CA TYR A 97 3.48 -8.61 -3.11
C TYR A 97 4.06 -7.67 -2.07
N VAL A 98 3.85 -8.00 -0.79
CA VAL A 98 4.30 -7.17 0.34
C VAL A 98 3.88 -5.70 0.14
N ASP A 99 4.84 -4.80 -0.07
CA ASP A 99 4.61 -3.36 -0.24
C ASP A 99 4.39 -2.94 -1.70
N ASP A 100 4.53 -3.87 -2.65
CA ASP A 100 4.38 -3.65 -4.08
C ASP A 100 3.01 -4.15 -4.58
N THR A 101 2.30 -3.28 -5.28
CA THR A 101 1.09 -3.66 -6.03
C THR A 101 1.36 -3.57 -7.53
N PHE A 102 0.96 -4.60 -8.26
CA PHE A 102 1.06 -4.69 -9.71
C PHE A 102 -0.34 -4.68 -10.33
N VAL A 103 -0.52 -3.89 -11.38
CA VAL A 103 -1.78 -3.84 -12.15
C VAL A 103 -1.48 -4.31 -13.56
N LEU A 104 -2.30 -5.22 -14.07
CA LEU A 104 -2.17 -5.87 -15.37
C LEU A 104 -3.52 -5.82 -16.10
N SER A 105 -3.56 -5.14 -17.25
CA SER A 105 -4.74 -5.11 -18.10
C SER A 105 -4.42 -4.68 -19.53
N ASN A 106 -5.24 -5.18 -20.48
CA ASN A 106 -5.28 -4.72 -21.86
C ASN A 106 -6.18 -3.49 -22.06
N ASP A 107 -6.83 -2.99 -21.00
CA ASP A 107 -7.64 -1.78 -20.96
C ASP A 107 -6.89 -0.68 -20.20
N LEU A 108 -6.35 0.28 -20.97
CA LEU A 108 -5.62 1.43 -20.46
C LEU A 108 -6.47 2.37 -19.62
N ALA A 109 -7.74 2.56 -20.00
CA ALA A 109 -8.65 3.44 -19.28
C ALA A 109 -8.93 2.85 -17.90
N TRP A 110 -9.19 1.54 -17.83
CA TRP A 110 -9.36 0.85 -16.55
C TRP A 110 -8.13 0.95 -15.66
N ILE A 111 -6.91 0.83 -16.22
CA ILE A 111 -5.68 1.04 -15.46
C ILE A 111 -5.68 2.43 -14.85
N GLN A 112 -5.93 3.49 -15.62
CA GLN A 112 -5.97 4.84 -15.07
C GLN A 112 -7.03 5.00 -13.96
N THR A 113 -8.22 4.42 -14.15
CA THR A 113 -9.28 4.43 -13.14
C THR A 113 -8.84 3.75 -11.85
N ILE A 114 -8.34 2.51 -11.90
CA ILE A 114 -7.96 1.78 -10.69
C ILE A 114 -6.78 2.45 -9.98
N LYS A 115 -5.87 3.08 -10.73
CA LYS A 115 -4.78 3.88 -10.16
C LYS A 115 -5.29 5.04 -9.32
N VAL A 116 -6.25 5.81 -9.84
CA VAL A 116 -6.87 6.94 -9.12
C VAL A 116 -7.63 6.43 -7.89
N GLU A 117 -8.41 5.36 -8.04
CA GLU A 117 -9.16 4.75 -6.94
C GLU A 117 -8.26 4.29 -5.78
N LEU A 118 -7.11 3.69 -6.12
CA LEU A 118 -6.13 3.24 -5.15
C LEU A 118 -5.39 4.42 -4.50
N ALA A 119 -4.98 5.42 -5.28
CA ALA A 119 -4.31 6.62 -4.77
C ALA A 119 -5.20 7.45 -3.83
N ASN A 120 -6.52 7.45 -4.04
CA ASN A 120 -7.48 8.10 -3.16
C ASN A 120 -7.63 7.36 -1.81
N ALA A 121 -7.49 6.03 -1.81
CA ALA A 121 -7.66 5.21 -0.61
C ALA A 121 -6.35 5.01 0.18
N PHE A 122 -5.21 5.08 -0.50
CA PHE A 122 -3.89 4.72 0.03
C PHE A 122 -2.84 5.73 -0.44
N LYS A 123 -1.87 6.03 0.43
CA LYS A 123 -0.66 6.77 0.03
C LYS A 123 0.21 5.84 -0.80
N LEU A 124 0.05 5.91 -2.12
CA LEU A 124 0.76 5.08 -3.07
C LEU A 124 1.66 5.94 -3.94
N ARG A 125 2.89 5.46 -4.17
CA ARG A 125 3.80 6.04 -5.16
C ARG A 125 3.71 5.27 -6.46
N ASP A 126 3.27 5.90 -7.54
CA ASP A 126 3.35 5.29 -8.88
C ASP A 126 4.82 5.24 -9.35
N LEU A 127 5.33 4.03 -9.57
CA LEU A 127 6.68 3.76 -10.05
C LEU A 127 6.73 3.51 -11.57
N ARG A 128 5.65 3.82 -12.30
CA ARG A 128 5.54 3.73 -13.76
C ARG A 128 5.75 2.30 -14.28
N GLY A 129 6.20 2.17 -15.53
CA GLY A 129 6.43 0.90 -16.23
C GLY A 129 7.43 0.01 -15.49
N ILE A 130 7.16 -1.29 -15.48
CA ILE A 130 8.00 -2.28 -14.81
C ILE A 130 9.03 -2.80 -15.79
N ASN A 131 10.30 -2.53 -15.50
CA ASN A 131 11.42 -3.18 -16.16
C ASN A 131 11.96 -4.35 -15.32
N TYR A 132 11.73 -4.30 -14.00
CA TYR A 132 12.18 -5.30 -13.05
C TYR A 132 11.26 -5.35 -11.83
N ALA A 133 10.77 -6.53 -11.47
CA ALA A 133 9.99 -6.77 -10.26
C ALA A 133 10.20 -8.22 -9.79
N LEU A 134 10.28 -8.45 -8.48
CA LEU A 134 10.41 -9.81 -7.89
C LEU A 134 11.58 -10.64 -8.44
N GLY A 135 12.67 -10.01 -8.88
CA GLY A 135 13.79 -10.72 -9.50
C GLY A 135 13.54 -11.14 -10.96
N ILE A 136 12.40 -10.75 -11.53
CA ILE A 136 12.00 -11.02 -12.91
C ILE A 136 12.25 -9.75 -13.72
N LYS A 137 12.87 -9.91 -14.89
CA LYS A 137 13.03 -8.84 -15.88
C LYS A 137 11.86 -8.86 -16.84
N PHE A 138 11.33 -7.68 -17.09
CA PHE A 138 10.14 -7.44 -17.89
C PHE A 138 10.57 -6.64 -19.12
N ALA A 139 10.18 -7.08 -20.31
CA ALA A 139 10.42 -6.36 -21.56
C ALA A 139 9.09 -6.01 -22.22
N GLN A 140 8.82 -4.71 -22.37
CA GLN A 140 7.59 -4.19 -22.94
C GLN A 140 7.86 -3.71 -24.37
N ASN A 141 7.05 -4.19 -25.32
CA ASN A 141 7.04 -3.70 -26.69
C ASN A 141 5.76 -2.90 -26.89
N GLU A 142 5.88 -1.57 -26.83
CA GLU A 142 4.75 -0.65 -26.95
C GLU A 142 4.05 -0.74 -28.32
N ASN A 143 4.83 -0.94 -29.39
CA ASN A 143 4.30 -1.05 -30.75
C ASN A 143 3.40 -2.29 -30.93
N ARG A 144 3.73 -3.39 -30.26
CA ARG A 144 2.95 -4.63 -30.33
C ARG A 144 2.01 -4.82 -29.14
N LYS A 145 2.01 -3.88 -28.18
CA LYS A 145 1.37 -4.04 -26.87
C LYS A 145 1.63 -5.44 -26.32
N ARG A 146 2.90 -5.84 -26.25
CA ARG A 146 3.29 -7.18 -25.74
C ARG A 146 4.26 -7.02 -24.60
N MET A 147 4.15 -7.91 -23.61
CA MET A 147 5.15 -8.03 -22.57
C MET A 147 5.70 -9.45 -22.51
N THR A 148 7.00 -9.57 -22.26
CA THR A 148 7.71 -10.84 -22.09
C THR A 148 8.53 -10.80 -20.80
N PHE A 149 8.72 -11.97 -20.18
CA PHE A 149 9.43 -12.12 -18.91
C PHE A 149 10.49 -13.22 -19.04
N GLN A 150 11.67 -13.04 -18.43
CA GLN A 150 12.86 -13.87 -18.71
C GLN A 150 12.90 -15.24 -17.99
N ARG A 151 11.79 -15.72 -17.41
CA ARG A 151 11.66 -17.10 -16.89
C ARG A 151 10.26 -17.63 -17.23
N CYS A 152 10.21 -18.64 -18.10
CA CYS A 152 9.07 -19.40 -18.63
C CYS A 152 7.67 -19.02 -18.12
N PHE A 153 6.92 -18.22 -18.90
CA PHE A 153 5.48 -18.31 -19.19
C PHE A 153 5.18 -17.16 -20.17
N GLU A 154 4.94 -17.46 -21.44
CA GLU A 154 4.48 -16.46 -22.42
C GLU A 154 3.01 -16.11 -22.13
N ILE A 155 2.77 -15.16 -21.22
CA ILE A 155 1.48 -14.48 -21.15
C ILE A 155 1.52 -13.37 -22.20
N SER A 156 1.05 -13.67 -23.41
CA SER A 156 0.82 -12.65 -24.44
C SER A 156 -0.41 -11.82 -24.07
N CYS A 157 -0.25 -10.88 -23.14
CA CYS A 157 -1.25 -9.86 -22.87
C CYS A 157 -0.65 -8.47 -23.05
N CYS A 158 -1.44 -7.58 -23.64
CA CYS A 158 -1.16 -6.15 -23.66
C CYS A 158 -1.20 -5.67 -22.21
N VAL A 159 -0.09 -5.17 -21.68
CA VAL A 159 -0.03 -4.73 -20.28
C VAL A 159 0.54 -3.33 -20.19
N TYR A 160 -0.09 -2.49 -19.38
CA TYR A 160 0.54 -1.32 -18.80
C TYR A 160 0.57 -1.47 -17.27
N TYR A 161 1.68 -1.04 -16.66
CA TYR A 161 1.90 -1.20 -15.22
C TYR A 161 1.91 0.14 -14.49
N GLY A 162 1.49 0.10 -13.24
CA GLY A 162 2.02 0.96 -12.19
C GLY A 162 2.48 0.06 -11.06
N ARG A 163 3.72 0.22 -10.60
CA ARG A 163 4.19 -0.37 -9.35
C ARG A 163 3.90 0.63 -8.25
N TYR A 164 3.14 0.23 -7.24
CA TYR A 164 2.79 1.11 -6.13
C TYR A 164 3.52 0.71 -4.88
N LYS A 165 4.25 1.66 -4.29
CA LYS A 165 4.86 1.49 -2.96
C LYS A 165 3.99 2.18 -1.92
N ALA A 166 3.59 1.44 -0.89
CA ALA A 166 3.05 2.03 0.34
C ALA A 166 4.18 2.80 1.06
N ILE A 167 3.93 4.08 1.36
CA ILE A 167 4.83 4.94 2.15
C ILE A 167 4.32 5.04 3.58
#